data_AF-A0A966W803-F1
#
_entry.id   AF-A0A966W803-F1
#
_cell.length_a   1.000
_cell.length_b   1.000
_cell.length_c   1.000
_cell.angle_alpha   90.00
_cell.angle_beta   90.00
_cell.angle_gamma   90.00
#
_symmetry.space_group_name_H-M   'P 1'
#
loop_
_entity.id
_entity.type
_entity.pdbx_description
1 polymer ?
#
loop_
_entity_poly.entity_id
_entity_poly.type
_entity_poly.pdbx_seq_one_letter_code
_entity_poly.pdbx_strand_id
1 'polypeptide(L)'
;MGWEASSDCAILHQEEVRRVITTTGSRPQTLISRGQILEDTPGTIGELRRSDDLGTTPVAIARNIATAHERLDEDGYLYLPGYLLRDEVLAARHELCSQLAEHGLIRSDHPVDDAILVPGATLGVKSSDVARANRALQHLLYATDGPMIRFYRALFGEEVRHFDFTWLRLVKPGMGTASHCDLVFMGRGTHQLCTSWTPLGDIDR
;
A
#
# COMPACT_ATOMS: atom_id res chain seq x y z
N MET A 1 -16.63 20.13 -24.73
CA MET A 1 -15.85 18.88 -24.78
C MET A 1 -14.47 19.20 -24.26
N GLY A 2 -14.01 18.50 -23.23
CA GLY A 2 -12.67 18.68 -22.68
C GLY A 2 -12.70 18.93 -21.17
N TRP A 3 -12.62 17.86 -20.40
CA TRP A 3 -11.95 17.83 -19.11
C TRP A 3 -11.11 16.54 -19.11
N GLU A 4 -9.79 16.70 -19.26
CA GLU A 4 -8.79 15.71 -18.88
C GLU A 4 -8.74 15.71 -17.35
N ALA A 5 -8.93 14.54 -16.74
CA ALA A 5 -8.60 14.31 -15.35
C ALA A 5 -7.69 13.08 -15.27
N SER A 6 -6.57 13.30 -14.59
CA SER A 6 -5.48 12.40 -14.29
C SER A 6 -5.99 11.09 -13.67
N SER A 7 -5.44 9.95 -14.10
CA SER A 7 -5.73 8.65 -13.50
C SER A 7 -4.43 7.97 -13.10
N ASP A 8 -3.88 8.46 -11.99
CA ASP A 8 -3.02 7.69 -11.10
C ASP A 8 -3.65 7.87 -9.72
N CYS A 9 -4.10 6.78 -9.10
CA CYS A 9 -4.71 6.81 -7.77
C CYS A 9 -4.03 5.73 -6.94
N ALA A 10 -3.33 6.13 -5.88
CA ALA A 10 -2.77 5.22 -4.88
C ALA A 10 -3.63 5.27 -3.60
N ILE A 11 -4.13 4.12 -3.15
CA ILE A 11 -4.66 3.98 -1.79
C ILE A 11 -3.52 3.57 -0.87
N LEU A 12 -3.22 4.37 0.14
CA LEU A 12 -2.17 4.10 1.14
C LEU A 12 -2.83 3.92 2.52
N HIS A 13 -2.30 3.06 3.39
CA HIS A 13 -2.87 2.78 4.72
C HIS A 13 -1.77 2.72 5.79
N GLN A 14 -1.91 3.42 6.94
CA GLN A 14 -1.12 3.16 8.17
C GLN A 14 -1.96 3.42 9.43
N GLU A 15 -1.54 2.94 10.61
CA GLU A 15 -2.10 3.33 11.90
C GLU A 15 -1.04 3.75 12.93
N GLU A 16 -1.51 4.62 13.83
CA GLU A 16 -1.03 5.12 15.12
C GLU A 16 0.28 5.92 15.29
N VAL A 17 0.07 7.23 15.43
CA VAL A 17 0.90 8.18 16.18
C VAL A 17 0.66 7.95 17.68
N ARG A 18 1.66 7.40 18.38
CA ARG A 18 1.71 7.54 19.85
C ARG A 18 2.03 8.99 20.20
N ARG A 19 1.08 9.67 20.83
CA ARG A 19 1.24 10.99 21.44
C ARG A 19 2.41 10.97 22.43
N VAL A 20 3.54 11.62 22.12
CA VAL A 20 4.46 12.20 23.09
C VAL A 20 5.21 13.37 22.42
N ILE A 21 4.98 14.57 22.96
CA ILE A 21 5.83 15.77 22.96
C ILE A 21 5.87 16.63 21.68
N THR A 22 5.28 17.82 21.80
CA THR A 22 5.68 19.04 21.10
C THR A 22 7.19 19.26 21.27
N THR A 23 7.98 19.08 20.22
CA THR A 23 9.21 19.88 20.04
C THR A 23 9.67 19.79 18.59
N THR A 24 9.94 20.96 18.02
CA THR A 24 10.95 21.19 16.99
C THR A 24 12.09 20.16 17.10
N GLY A 25 12.18 19.22 16.17
CA GLY A 25 13.17 18.15 16.16
C GLY A 25 13.54 17.76 14.73
N SER A 26 14.78 18.07 14.37
CA SER A 26 15.55 17.65 13.19
C SER A 26 14.98 16.45 12.40
N ARG A 27 14.74 16.60 11.09
CA ARG A 27 14.70 15.48 10.12
C ARG A 27 16.15 15.01 9.90
N PRO A 28 16.61 13.84 10.41
CA PRO A 28 17.99 13.43 10.24
C PRO A 28 18.10 12.16 9.39
N GLN A 29 17.29 12.03 8.33
CA GLN A 29 17.50 10.98 7.35
C GLN A 29 17.49 11.58 5.95
N THR A 30 18.65 11.55 5.31
CA THR A 30 18.79 11.77 3.88
C THR A 30 17.93 10.72 3.17
N LEU A 31 16.89 11.15 2.47
CA LEU A 31 16.03 10.25 1.71
C LEU A 31 16.78 9.78 0.46
N ILE A 32 16.82 8.48 0.23
CA ILE A 32 17.55 7.87 -0.88
C ILE A 32 16.60 6.99 -1.69
N SER A 33 16.55 7.20 -3.00
CA SER A 33 15.87 6.31 -3.94
C SER A 33 16.84 5.86 -5.02
N ARG A 34 17.01 4.53 -5.17
CA ARG A 34 17.93 3.93 -6.15
C ARG A 34 19.37 4.49 -6.06
N GLY A 35 19.84 4.74 -4.84
CA GLY A 35 21.16 5.32 -4.59
C GLY A 35 21.30 6.81 -4.90
N GLN A 36 20.22 7.49 -5.29
CA GLN A 36 20.17 8.95 -5.46
C GLN A 36 19.58 9.59 -4.21
N ILE A 37 20.24 10.63 -3.71
CA ILE A 37 19.69 11.48 -2.66
C ILE A 37 18.52 12.26 -3.25
N LEU A 38 17.35 12.16 -2.61
CA LEU A 38 16.19 12.95 -2.99
C LEU A 38 16.37 14.39 -2.50
N GLU A 39 15.93 15.33 -3.33
CA GLU A 39 15.86 16.74 -2.93
C GLU A 39 14.86 16.87 -1.76
N ASP A 40 15.34 17.38 -0.62
CA ASP A 40 14.52 17.66 0.57
C ASP A 40 14.53 19.18 0.83
N THR A 41 14.13 19.94 -0.18
CA THR A 41 13.89 21.39 -0.06
C THR A 41 12.41 21.64 0.27
N PRO A 42 12.07 22.75 0.96
CA PRO A 42 10.67 23.05 1.29
C PRO A 42 9.77 23.01 0.05
N GLY A 43 8.74 22.17 0.08
CA GLY A 43 7.78 22.00 -1.01
C GLY A 43 8.06 20.85 -1.99
N THR A 44 9.18 20.14 -1.85
CA THR A 44 9.48 18.95 -2.68
C THR A 44 9.02 17.64 -2.04
N ILE A 45 9.11 17.52 -0.72
CA ILE A 45 8.72 16.34 0.04
C ILE A 45 7.82 16.72 1.20
N GLY A 46 6.67 16.07 1.29
CA GLY A 46 5.64 16.29 2.31
C GLY A 46 5.05 15.00 2.86
N GLU A 47 4.29 15.13 3.93
CA GLU A 47 3.47 14.04 4.46
C GLU A 47 2.25 13.83 3.56
N LEU A 48 1.78 12.58 3.48
CA LEU A 48 0.52 12.28 2.80
C LEU A 48 -0.65 12.90 3.55
N ARG A 49 -1.56 13.54 2.83
CA ARG A 49 -2.80 14.07 3.38
C ARG A 49 -3.70 12.90 3.79
N ARG A 50 -3.82 12.67 5.10
CA ARG A 50 -4.72 11.66 5.65
C ARG A 50 -6.16 11.90 5.22
N SER A 51 -6.89 10.83 4.92
CA SER A 51 -8.27 10.83 4.40
C SER A 51 -9.23 10.02 5.29
N ASP A 52 -8.87 9.80 6.55
CA ASP A 52 -9.70 9.11 7.54
C ASP A 52 -10.94 9.91 7.97
N ASP A 53 -11.02 11.19 7.62
CA ASP A 53 -12.22 12.02 7.75
C ASP A 53 -13.37 11.55 6.84
N LEU A 54 -13.06 10.79 5.77
CA LEU A 54 -14.06 10.08 4.96
C LEU A 54 -14.70 8.90 5.72
N GLY A 55 -14.07 8.47 6.82
CA GLY A 55 -14.45 7.32 7.64
C GLY A 55 -13.56 6.09 7.42
N THR A 56 -13.54 5.19 8.40
CA THR A 56 -12.68 4.00 8.44
C THR A 56 -13.43 2.69 8.16
N THR A 57 -14.66 2.77 7.63
CA THR A 57 -15.45 1.60 7.24
C THR A 57 -15.98 1.75 5.81
N PRO A 58 -16.27 0.66 5.11
CA PRO A 58 -16.81 0.73 3.75
C PRO A 58 -18.10 1.55 3.66
N VAL A 59 -18.98 1.43 4.65
CA VAL A 59 -20.25 2.19 4.69
C VAL A 59 -20.00 3.68 4.91
N ALA A 60 -19.04 4.04 5.77
CA ALA A 60 -18.71 5.43 6.03
C ALA A 60 -18.10 6.11 4.79
N ILE A 61 -17.13 5.45 4.14
CA ILE A 61 -16.53 6.00 2.91
C ILE A 61 -17.58 6.12 1.80
N ALA A 62 -18.45 5.13 1.62
CA ALA A 62 -19.51 5.19 0.61
C ALA A 62 -20.47 6.38 0.81
N ARG A 63 -20.72 6.80 2.06
CA ARG A 63 -21.52 8.01 2.35
C ARG A 63 -20.80 9.31 2.01
N ASN A 64 -19.46 9.30 2.00
CA ASN A 64 -18.61 10.44 1.73
C ASN A 64 -17.92 10.34 0.35
N ILE A 65 -18.49 9.57 -0.58
CA ILE A 65 -17.81 9.23 -1.83
C ILE A 65 -17.54 10.42 -2.73
N ALA A 66 -18.43 11.44 -2.71
CA ALA A 66 -18.21 12.69 -3.44
C ALA A 66 -16.93 13.40 -2.98
N THR A 67 -16.71 13.50 -1.67
CA THR A 67 -15.48 14.07 -1.10
C THR A 67 -14.25 13.19 -1.41
N ALA A 68 -14.42 11.87 -1.50
CA ALA A 68 -13.36 10.98 -1.94
C ALA A 68 -12.95 11.25 -3.40
N HIS A 69 -13.92 11.49 -4.29
CA HIS A 69 -13.67 11.91 -5.68
C HIS A 69 -12.99 13.27 -5.76
N GLU A 70 -13.50 14.28 -5.04
CA GLU A 70 -12.87 15.61 -5.00
C GLU A 70 -11.41 15.54 -4.56
N ARG A 71 -11.10 14.73 -3.56
CA ARG A 71 -9.72 14.56 -3.06
C ARG A 71 -8.84 13.79 -4.04
N LEU A 72 -9.40 12.82 -4.75
CA LEU A 72 -8.67 12.14 -5.83
C LEU A 72 -8.37 13.08 -6.99
N ASP A 73 -9.30 13.95 -7.36
CA ASP A 73 -9.10 14.96 -8.40
C ASP A 73 -8.05 16.02 -7.98
N GLU A 74 -8.03 16.40 -6.69
CA GLU A 74 -7.09 17.37 -6.12
C GLU A 74 -5.67 16.78 -5.93
N ASP A 75 -5.58 15.63 -5.25
CA ASP A 75 -4.32 15.08 -4.75
C ASP A 75 -3.76 13.94 -5.62
N GLY A 76 -4.60 13.28 -6.43
CA GLY A 76 -4.23 12.06 -7.16
C GLY A 76 -4.06 10.82 -6.27
N TYR A 77 -4.48 10.86 -5.01
CA TYR A 77 -4.41 9.70 -4.11
C TYR A 77 -5.40 9.82 -2.95
N LEU A 78 -5.60 8.69 -2.25
CA LEU A 78 -6.26 8.66 -0.95
C LEU A 78 -5.37 7.94 0.05
N TYR A 79 -5.05 8.61 1.15
CA TYR A 79 -4.40 7.96 2.28
C TYR A 79 -5.46 7.60 3.32
N LEU A 80 -5.84 6.32 3.42
CA LEU A 80 -6.92 5.80 4.26
C LEU A 80 -6.38 5.02 5.47
N PRO A 81 -5.81 5.70 6.49
CA PRO A 81 -5.32 5.04 7.69
C PRO A 81 -6.47 4.41 8.50
N GLY A 82 -6.28 3.19 8.99
CA GLY A 82 -7.28 2.44 9.78
C GLY A 82 -8.45 1.85 9.00
N TYR A 83 -8.41 1.87 7.67
CA TYR A 83 -9.48 1.33 6.82
C TYR A 83 -9.48 -0.20 6.72
N LEU A 84 -8.32 -0.83 6.66
CA LEU A 84 -8.19 -2.28 6.63
C LEU A 84 -8.09 -2.83 8.05
N LEU A 85 -8.67 -4.00 8.29
CA LEU A 85 -8.67 -4.61 9.60
C LEU A 85 -7.24 -5.03 9.98
N ARG A 86 -6.69 -4.45 11.05
CA ARG A 86 -5.31 -4.68 11.48
C ARG A 86 -5.01 -6.17 11.67
N ASP A 87 -5.92 -6.91 12.27
CA ASP A 87 -5.74 -8.35 12.49
C ASP A 87 -5.63 -9.14 11.18
N GLU A 88 -6.39 -8.77 10.13
CA GLU A 88 -6.30 -9.40 8.81
C GLU A 88 -4.99 -9.03 8.10
N VAL A 89 -4.53 -7.79 8.26
CA VAL A 89 -3.22 -7.33 7.75
C VAL A 89 -2.09 -8.13 8.39
N LEU A 90 -2.13 -8.31 9.72
CA LEU A 90 -1.12 -9.06 10.46
C LEU A 90 -1.19 -10.56 10.15
N ALA A 91 -2.38 -11.14 9.96
CA ALA A 91 -2.52 -12.52 9.50
C ALA A 91 -1.89 -12.73 8.12
N ALA A 92 -2.12 -11.81 7.18
CA ALA A 92 -1.51 -11.84 5.86
C ALA A 92 0.02 -11.72 5.93
N ARG A 93 0.53 -10.84 6.80
CA ARG A 93 1.97 -10.71 7.10
C ARG A 93 2.55 -12.02 7.63
N HIS A 94 1.88 -12.63 8.60
CA HIS A 94 2.36 -13.84 9.26
C HIS A 94 2.47 -15.01 8.30
N GLU A 95 1.43 -15.23 7.48
CA GLU A 95 1.44 -16.26 6.45
C GLU A 95 2.54 -16.00 5.42
N LEU A 96 2.73 -14.74 5.01
CA LEU A 96 3.81 -14.37 4.10
C LEU A 96 5.18 -14.69 4.69
N CYS A 97 5.45 -14.23 5.92
CA CYS A 97 6.76 -14.42 6.54
C CYS A 97 7.03 -15.90 6.80
N SER A 98 6.01 -16.68 7.14
CA SER A 98 6.10 -18.14 7.30
C SER A 98 6.46 -18.84 5.99
N GLN A 99 5.81 -18.50 4.88
CA GLN A 99 6.17 -19.02 3.55
C GLN A 99 7.63 -18.68 3.20
N LEU A 100 8.08 -17.46 3.49
CA LEU A 100 9.47 -17.07 3.25
C LEU A 100 10.46 -17.81 4.17
N ALA A 101 10.08 -18.09 5.41
CA ALA A 101 10.88 -18.89 6.35
C ALA A 101 11.04 -20.35 5.87
N GLU A 102 9.98 -20.96 5.34
CA GLU A 102 10.03 -22.30 4.72
C GLU A 102 11.01 -22.37 3.54
N HIS A 103 11.19 -21.25 2.84
CA HIS A 103 12.19 -21.10 1.78
C HIS A 103 13.59 -20.72 2.29
N GLY A 104 13.81 -20.69 3.62
CA GLY A 104 15.10 -20.36 4.24
C GLY A 104 15.48 -18.88 4.11
N LEU A 105 14.51 -18.00 3.87
CA LEU A 105 14.76 -16.57 3.63
C LEU A 105 14.69 -15.73 4.89
N ILE A 106 13.93 -16.17 5.90
CA ILE A 106 13.77 -15.49 7.18
C ILE A 106 14.64 -16.18 8.23
N ARG A 107 15.27 -15.40 9.11
CA ARG A 107 16.08 -15.94 10.20
C ARG A 107 15.20 -16.65 11.23
N SER A 108 15.58 -17.87 11.60
CA SER A 108 14.84 -18.68 12.58
C SER A 108 15.14 -18.35 14.04
N ASP A 109 16.10 -17.46 14.32
CA ASP A 109 16.46 -17.03 15.68
C ASP A 109 15.68 -15.79 16.15
N HIS A 110 14.72 -15.32 15.35
CA HIS A 110 13.80 -14.22 15.65
C HIS A 110 12.36 -14.69 15.39
N PRO A 111 11.34 -14.06 16.00
CA PRO A 111 9.95 -14.19 15.57
C PRO A 111 9.82 -14.01 14.06
N VAL A 112 9.04 -14.88 13.41
CA VAL A 112 8.91 -14.88 11.94
C VAL A 112 8.38 -13.55 11.40
N ASP A 113 7.52 -12.88 12.17
CA ASP A 113 6.88 -11.62 11.83
C ASP A 113 7.83 -10.41 11.82
N ASP A 114 9.01 -10.53 12.42
CA ASP A 114 10.06 -9.50 12.34
C ASP A 114 10.62 -9.40 10.90
N ALA A 115 10.34 -10.39 10.04
CA ALA A 115 10.70 -10.41 8.62
C ALA A 115 12.19 -10.17 8.34
N ILE A 116 13.07 -10.60 9.26
CA ILE A 116 14.51 -10.40 9.16
C ILE A 116 15.11 -11.40 8.18
N LEU A 117 15.66 -10.91 7.09
CA LEU A 117 16.25 -11.75 6.04
C LEU A 117 17.54 -12.44 6.50
N VAL A 118 17.73 -13.69 6.07
CA VAL A 118 19.02 -14.36 6.15
C VAL A 118 20.03 -13.61 5.25
N PRO A 119 21.23 -13.26 5.76
CA PRO A 119 22.23 -12.56 4.97
C PRO A 119 22.60 -13.32 3.69
N GLY A 120 22.63 -12.63 2.56
CA GLY A 120 22.92 -13.23 1.26
C GLY A 120 21.78 -14.05 0.64
N ALA A 121 20.64 -14.20 1.32
CA ALA A 121 19.49 -14.91 0.76
C ALA A 121 19.02 -14.26 -0.55
N THR A 122 18.75 -15.10 -1.54
CA THR A 122 18.16 -14.73 -2.82
C THR A 122 16.78 -15.35 -2.91
N LEU A 123 15.82 -14.57 -3.42
CA LEU A 123 14.46 -15.03 -3.59
C LEU A 123 14.43 -16.04 -4.76
N GLY A 124 14.46 -17.33 -4.44
CA GLY A 124 14.39 -18.44 -5.40
C GLY A 124 12.97 -18.75 -5.89
N VAL A 125 11.98 -17.98 -5.44
CA VAL A 125 10.55 -18.15 -5.75
C VAL A 125 9.98 -16.87 -6.36
N LYS A 126 8.98 -17.00 -7.24
CA LYS A 126 8.32 -15.80 -7.78
C LYS A 126 7.44 -15.19 -6.70
N SER A 127 7.58 -13.88 -6.48
CA SER A 127 6.76 -13.16 -5.49
C SER A 127 5.26 -13.27 -5.78
N SER A 128 4.87 -13.38 -7.04
CA SER A 128 3.48 -13.63 -7.45
C SER A 128 2.95 -15.00 -7.02
N ASP A 129 3.80 -16.02 -7.01
CA ASP A 129 3.41 -17.36 -6.55
C ASP A 129 3.24 -17.38 -5.03
N VAL A 130 4.12 -16.70 -4.30
CA VAL A 130 3.99 -16.49 -2.84
C VAL A 130 2.69 -15.76 -2.52
N ALA A 131 2.41 -14.64 -3.21
CA ALA A 131 1.18 -13.87 -3.00
C ALA A 131 -0.09 -14.68 -3.30
N ARG A 132 -0.08 -15.48 -4.38
CA ARG A 132 -1.19 -16.34 -4.76
C ARG A 132 -1.42 -17.49 -3.77
N ALA A 133 -0.36 -18.01 -3.17
CA ALA A 133 -0.45 -19.08 -2.18
C ALA A 133 -0.91 -18.59 -0.80
N ASN A 134 -0.74 -17.29 -0.49
CA ASN A 134 -1.11 -16.70 0.79
C ASN A 134 -2.62 -16.43 0.89
N ARG A 135 -3.35 -17.29 1.59
CA ARG A 135 -4.82 -17.21 1.68
C ARG A 135 -5.29 -16.00 2.47
N ALA A 136 -4.60 -15.64 3.56
CA ALA A 136 -4.94 -14.46 4.33
C ALA A 136 -4.79 -13.17 3.51
N LEU A 137 -3.75 -13.07 2.67
CA LEU A 137 -3.56 -11.97 1.74
C LEU A 137 -4.65 -11.93 0.66
N GLN A 138 -4.99 -13.07 0.07
CA GLN A 138 -6.08 -13.15 -0.92
C GLN A 138 -7.41 -12.72 -0.30
N HIS A 139 -7.68 -13.09 0.96
CA HIS A 139 -8.87 -12.64 1.69
C HIS A 139 -8.86 -11.13 1.91
N LEU A 140 -7.77 -10.60 2.48
CA LEU A 140 -7.60 -9.18 2.79
C LEU A 140 -7.85 -8.28 1.56
N LEU A 141 -7.32 -8.68 0.40
CA LEU A 141 -7.36 -7.86 -0.82
C LEU A 141 -8.61 -8.12 -1.68
N TYR A 142 -9.11 -9.35 -1.74
CA TYR A 142 -10.03 -9.79 -2.80
C TYR A 142 -11.30 -10.48 -2.29
N ALA A 143 -11.52 -10.57 -0.98
CA ALA A 143 -12.82 -11.02 -0.47
C ALA A 143 -13.93 -10.16 -1.09
N THR A 144 -14.93 -10.81 -1.71
CA THR A 144 -16.02 -10.13 -2.43
C THR A 144 -16.75 -9.14 -1.53
N ASP A 145 -16.94 -9.50 -0.27
CA ASP A 145 -17.50 -8.64 0.78
C ASP A 145 -16.41 -8.14 1.74
N GLY A 146 -15.18 -7.98 1.25
CA GLY A 146 -14.07 -7.39 1.99
C GLY A 146 -14.08 -5.86 1.93
N PRO A 147 -13.37 -5.16 2.83
CA PRO A 147 -13.24 -3.71 2.77
C PRO A 147 -12.71 -3.20 1.43
N MET A 148 -11.64 -3.80 0.90
CA MET A 148 -11.00 -3.38 -0.36
C MET A 148 -11.97 -3.40 -1.55
N ILE A 149 -12.67 -4.51 -1.78
CA ILE A 149 -13.61 -4.63 -2.90
C ILE A 149 -14.81 -3.68 -2.73
N ARG A 150 -15.33 -3.53 -1.50
CA ARG A 150 -16.41 -2.58 -1.23
C ARG A 150 -16.00 -1.12 -1.43
N PHE A 151 -14.77 -0.75 -1.07
CA PHE A 151 -14.23 0.57 -1.38
C PHE A 151 -14.32 0.84 -2.88
N TYR A 152 -13.76 -0.06 -3.70
CA TYR A 152 -13.70 0.17 -5.14
C TYR A 152 -15.08 0.15 -5.81
N ARG A 153 -16.01 -0.69 -5.34
CA ARG A 153 -17.40 -0.63 -5.80
C ARG A 153 -18.06 0.70 -5.50
N ALA A 154 -17.84 1.26 -4.31
CA ALA A 154 -18.34 2.59 -3.98
C ALA A 154 -17.66 3.66 -4.84
N LEU A 155 -16.34 3.57 -5.03
CA LEU A 155 -15.56 4.54 -5.80
C LEU A 155 -15.99 4.61 -7.27
N PHE A 156 -16.17 3.46 -7.92
CA PHE A 156 -16.56 3.43 -9.34
C PHE A 156 -18.08 3.43 -9.56
N GLY A 157 -18.87 3.14 -8.53
CA GLY A 157 -20.32 3.05 -8.63
C GLY A 157 -20.81 1.84 -9.44
N GLU A 158 -19.94 0.84 -9.65
CA GLU A 158 -20.20 -0.36 -10.44
C GLU A 158 -19.47 -1.58 -9.88
N GLU A 159 -19.68 -2.75 -10.50
CA GLU A 159 -18.91 -3.95 -10.17
C GLU A 159 -17.45 -3.80 -10.61
N VAL A 160 -16.54 -4.33 -9.80
CA VAL A 160 -15.10 -4.12 -9.99
C VAL A 160 -14.37 -5.42 -10.22
N ARG A 161 -13.24 -5.35 -10.93
CA ARG A 161 -12.35 -6.48 -11.16
C ARG A 161 -10.92 -6.09 -10.78
N HIS A 162 -10.30 -6.88 -9.93
CA HIS A 162 -8.87 -6.80 -9.67
C HIS A 162 -8.08 -7.60 -10.71
N PHE A 163 -6.78 -7.35 -10.84
CA PHE A 163 -5.91 -8.21 -11.63
C PHE A 163 -5.71 -9.56 -10.95
N ASP A 164 -5.51 -10.61 -11.75
CA ASP A 164 -5.12 -11.95 -11.28
C ASP A 164 -3.68 -12.00 -10.73
N PHE A 165 -3.00 -10.84 -10.69
CA PHE A 165 -1.62 -10.70 -10.25
C PHE A 165 -1.53 -9.65 -9.14
N THR A 166 -0.94 -10.06 -8.01
CA THR A 166 -0.60 -9.18 -6.88
C THR A 166 0.89 -8.86 -6.91
N TRP A 167 1.25 -7.58 -7.03
CA TRP A 167 2.65 -7.13 -6.96
C TRP A 167 3.17 -7.13 -5.51
N LEU A 168 3.54 -8.31 -5.03
CA LEU A 168 4.17 -8.45 -3.73
C LEU A 168 5.60 -7.90 -3.75
N ARG A 169 5.87 -6.89 -2.91
CA ARG A 169 7.16 -6.21 -2.81
C ARG A 169 7.98 -6.75 -1.63
N LEU A 170 8.90 -7.67 -1.95
CA LEU A 170 9.94 -8.17 -1.04
C LEU A 170 11.26 -7.45 -1.34
N VAL A 171 11.34 -6.18 -0.96
CA VAL A 171 12.41 -5.27 -1.38
C VAL A 171 13.40 -5.07 -0.23
N LYS A 172 14.69 -5.29 -0.50
CA LYS A 172 15.77 -5.02 0.47
C LYS A 172 15.97 -3.51 0.64
N PRO A 173 16.44 -3.04 1.82
CA PRO A 173 16.78 -1.63 2.01
C PRO A 173 17.68 -1.08 0.90
N GLY A 174 17.43 0.17 0.47
CA GLY A 174 18.16 0.85 -0.59
C GLY A 174 17.74 0.49 -2.02
N MET A 175 16.90 -0.53 -2.21
CA MET A 175 16.31 -0.88 -3.50
C MET A 175 14.94 -0.20 -3.67
N GLY A 176 14.59 0.14 -4.91
CA GLY A 176 13.34 0.82 -5.22
C GLY A 176 12.99 0.73 -6.70
N THR A 177 11.80 1.22 -7.07
CA THR A 177 11.36 1.32 -8.47
C THR A 177 11.58 2.76 -8.94
N ALA A 178 11.93 2.94 -10.23
CA ALA A 178 11.96 4.28 -10.82
C ALA A 178 10.56 4.91 -10.81
N SER A 179 10.48 6.24 -10.87
CA SER A 179 9.19 6.92 -11.04
C SER A 179 8.51 6.44 -12.33
N HIS A 180 7.26 6.01 -12.21
CA HIS A 180 6.43 5.52 -13.30
C HIS A 180 4.95 5.71 -12.95
N CYS A 181 4.11 5.56 -13.97
CA CYS A 181 2.66 5.54 -13.88
C CYS A 181 2.20 4.13 -14.24
N ASP A 182 1.25 3.57 -13.49
CA ASP A 182 0.79 2.20 -13.73
C ASP A 182 -0.11 2.11 -14.98
N LEU A 183 -0.82 3.20 -15.31
CA LEU A 183 -1.78 3.25 -16.41
C LEU A 183 -1.17 2.86 -17.76
N VAL A 184 0.08 3.26 -18.04
CA VAL A 184 0.75 2.95 -19.31
C VAL A 184 1.06 1.46 -19.48
N PHE A 185 1.13 0.71 -18.39
CA PHE A 185 1.39 -0.74 -18.40
C PHE A 185 0.12 -1.56 -18.19
N MET A 186 -0.80 -1.05 -17.37
CA MET A 186 -1.90 -1.82 -16.79
C MET A 186 -3.29 -1.34 -17.23
N GLY A 187 -3.40 -0.21 -17.95
CA GLY A 187 -4.69 0.41 -18.26
C GLY A 187 -5.63 -0.46 -19.09
N ARG A 188 -5.13 -1.42 -19.89
CA ARG A 188 -5.95 -2.31 -20.74
C ARG A 188 -7.03 -1.56 -21.57
N GLY A 189 -6.75 -0.31 -21.94
CA GLY A 189 -7.67 0.56 -22.71
C GLY A 189 -8.71 1.32 -21.86
N THR A 190 -8.65 1.25 -20.53
CA THR A 190 -9.46 2.07 -19.62
C THR A 190 -8.60 3.00 -18.78
N HIS A 191 -9.16 4.17 -18.44
CA HIS A 191 -8.61 5.10 -17.47
C HIS A 191 -9.22 4.92 -16.07
N GLN A 192 -10.24 4.06 -15.94
CA GLN A 192 -10.81 3.66 -14.65
C GLN A 192 -9.95 2.56 -14.01
N LEU A 193 -8.68 2.89 -13.80
CA LEU A 193 -7.70 2.04 -13.11
C LEU A 193 -7.19 2.78 -11.89
N CYS A 194 -7.16 2.09 -10.76
CA CYS A 194 -6.58 2.60 -9.52
C CYS A 194 -5.71 1.52 -8.89
N THR A 195 -4.61 1.96 -8.28
CA THR A 195 -3.66 1.09 -7.58
C THR A 195 -3.90 1.18 -6.07
N SER A 196 -3.93 0.03 -5.40
CA SER A 196 -3.86 -0.03 -3.93
C SER A 196 -2.48 -0.47 -3.51
N TRP A 197 -1.85 0.31 -2.63
CA TRP A 197 -0.63 -0.09 -1.97
C TRP A 197 -0.92 -0.34 -0.48
N THR A 198 -0.86 -1.61 -0.10
CA THR A 198 -1.21 -2.05 1.25
C THR A 198 0.04 -2.54 1.97
N PRO A 199 0.52 -1.83 3.00
CA PRO A 199 1.61 -2.35 3.80
C PRO A 199 1.09 -3.50 4.67
N LEU A 200 1.87 -4.57 4.73
CA LEU A 200 1.60 -5.73 5.59
C LEU A 200 2.29 -5.56 6.94
N GLY A 201 2.06 -4.43 7.60
CA GLY A 201 2.73 -4.04 8.83
C GLY A 201 2.98 -2.53 8.89
N ASP A 202 3.55 -2.08 9.99
CA ASP A 202 3.91 -0.68 10.15
C ASP A 202 5.12 -0.35 9.25
N ILE A 203 5.18 0.89 8.76
CA ILE A 203 6.27 1.37 7.90
C ILE A 203 6.99 2.45 8.69
N ASP A 204 8.26 2.19 8.98
CA ASP A 204 9.10 3.11 9.73
C ASP A 204 9.37 4.40 8.95
N ARG A 205 9.63 5.49 9.69
CA ARG A 205 10.06 6.78 9.15
C ARG A 205 11.57 6.90 9.03
#